data_AF-A0A1Q4ZN89-F1
#
_entry.id   AF-A0A1Q4ZN89-F1
#
_cell.length_a   1.000
_cell.length_b   1.000
_cell.length_c   1.000
_cell.angle_alpha   90.00
_cell.angle_beta   90.00
_cell.angle_gamma   90.00
#
_symmetry.space_group_name_H-M   'P 1'
#
loop_
_entity.id
_entity.type
_entity.pdbx_description
1 polymer ?
#
loop_
_entity_poly.entity_id
_entity_poly.type
_entity_poly.pdbx_seq_one_letter_code
_entity_poly.pdbx_strand_id
1 'polypeptide(L)'
;MHENHFRYSAARTLLSPFLPFTSPGIPADPEVRAEALQAPLRALWDRWERGGVTVHEAAAEVRAIGEALAAGGSAVEGVPKDLRELAERSGAGGEPSVFLDIASYADEWPAGLYARLGSTVPTVWELGLRFPQLTQMLSLYFGQDGIALEDPDLTDVEGIGLFVAECHGGGLCQWRLPPLVAECAEALALFPDEGALSRFFAVELGLGSGSQESWTTWLTLIPDTLTDHLRREHGPIAWTGGREEPTPC
;
A
#
# COMPACT_ATOMS: atom_id res chain seq x y z
N MET A 1 10.73 -7.74 22.22
CA MET A 1 10.69 -8.85 21.24
C MET A 1 10.08 -8.28 19.97
N HIS A 2 10.88 -7.57 19.16
CA HIS A 2 10.48 -6.93 17.90
C HIS A 2 11.04 -7.75 16.73
N GLU A 3 10.74 -9.05 16.67
CA GLU A 3 11.27 -9.87 15.59
C GLU A 3 10.34 -9.80 14.37
N ASN A 4 10.81 -9.09 13.34
CA ASN A 4 10.41 -9.29 11.94
C ASN A 4 9.00 -8.83 11.49
N HIS A 5 8.53 -7.66 11.91
CA HIS A 5 7.27 -7.11 11.38
C HIS A 5 7.27 -6.95 9.85
N PHE A 6 8.43 -6.63 9.26
CA PHE A 6 8.57 -6.40 7.81
C PHE A 6 8.99 -7.64 7.00
N ARG A 7 9.38 -8.74 7.66
CA ARG A 7 9.81 -9.95 6.94
C ARG A 7 8.61 -10.58 6.25
N TYR A 8 8.73 -10.98 4.99
CA TYR A 8 7.64 -11.53 4.19
C TYR A 8 6.56 -10.50 3.81
N SER A 9 6.91 -9.21 3.72
CA SER A 9 5.92 -8.17 3.36
C SER A 9 5.37 -8.34 1.94
N ALA A 10 6.20 -8.79 1.00
CA ALA A 10 5.82 -9.03 -0.38
C ALA A 10 4.93 -10.27 -0.50
N ALA A 11 5.29 -11.34 0.21
CA ALA A 11 4.47 -12.54 0.33
C ALA A 11 3.10 -12.24 0.95
N ARG A 12 3.01 -11.35 1.95
CA ARG A 12 1.71 -10.93 2.50
C ARG A 12 0.85 -10.20 1.48
N THR A 13 1.44 -9.33 0.65
CA THR A 13 0.70 -8.71 -0.45
C THR A 13 0.20 -9.76 -1.44
N LEU A 14 1.05 -10.72 -1.83
CA LEU A 14 0.69 -11.78 -2.77
C LEU A 14 -0.39 -12.73 -2.21
N LEU A 15 -0.31 -13.06 -0.92
CA LEU A 15 -1.22 -13.98 -0.23
C LEU A 15 -2.42 -13.28 0.42
N SER A 16 -2.57 -11.96 0.21
CA SER A 16 -3.63 -11.16 0.82
C SER A 16 -5.06 -11.71 0.63
N PRO A 17 -5.43 -12.37 -0.49
CA PRO A 17 -6.78 -12.93 -0.64
C PRO A 17 -7.08 -14.08 0.34
N PHE A 18 -6.03 -14.71 0.88
CA PHE A 18 -6.15 -15.89 1.73
C PHE A 18 -5.92 -15.59 3.22
N LEU A 19 -5.29 -14.45 3.53
CA LEU A 19 -4.92 -14.05 4.89
C LEU A 19 -6.10 -13.81 5.86
N PRO A 20 -7.23 -13.20 5.46
CA PRO A 20 -8.35 -12.96 6.36
C PRO A 20 -8.77 -14.24 7.08
N PHE A 21 -9.01 -14.17 8.40
CA PHE A 21 -9.46 -15.32 9.20
C PHE A 21 -10.82 -15.88 8.73
N THR A 22 -11.60 -15.08 8.01
CA THR A 22 -12.86 -15.49 7.39
C THR A 22 -12.65 -16.37 6.15
N SER A 23 -11.43 -16.41 5.60
CA SER A 23 -11.08 -17.29 4.49
C SER A 23 -10.74 -18.70 5.02
N PRO A 24 -11.19 -19.77 4.34
CA PRO A 24 -10.84 -21.15 4.69
C PRO A 24 -9.36 -21.48 4.47
N GLY A 25 -8.52 -20.52 4.05
CA GLY A 25 -7.11 -20.71 3.74
C GLY A 25 -6.85 -20.68 2.23
N ILE A 26 -5.71 -21.23 1.81
CA ILE A 26 -5.35 -21.33 0.40
C ILE A 26 -6.11 -22.52 -0.23
N PRO A 27 -6.89 -22.31 -1.31
CA PRO A 27 -7.60 -23.40 -2.00
C PRO A 27 -6.65 -24.47 -2.55
N ALA A 28 -7.04 -25.74 -2.47
CA ALA A 28 -6.28 -26.85 -3.06
C ALA A 28 -6.35 -26.87 -4.59
N ASP A 29 -7.40 -26.28 -5.18
CA ASP A 29 -7.58 -26.17 -6.64
C ASP A 29 -6.65 -25.09 -7.22
N PRO A 30 -5.71 -25.44 -8.14
CA PRO A 30 -4.82 -24.48 -8.78
C PRO A 30 -5.52 -23.40 -9.58
N GLU A 31 -6.66 -23.68 -10.22
CA GLU A 31 -7.38 -22.69 -11.03
C GLU A 31 -8.00 -21.61 -10.15
N VAL A 32 -8.63 -22.02 -9.05
CA VAL A 32 -9.20 -21.10 -8.05
C VAL A 32 -8.11 -20.24 -7.42
N ARG A 33 -6.92 -20.82 -7.13
CA ARG A 33 -5.76 -20.04 -6.65
C ARG A 33 -5.31 -19.03 -7.70
N ALA A 34 -5.12 -19.46 -8.94
CA ALA A 34 -4.62 -18.61 -10.01
C ALA A 34 -5.55 -17.41 -10.26
N GLU A 35 -6.87 -17.61 -10.20
CA GLU A 35 -7.85 -16.54 -10.29
C GLU A 35 -7.72 -15.55 -9.13
N ALA A 36 -7.67 -16.03 -7.89
CA ALA A 36 -7.54 -15.19 -6.70
C ALA A 36 -6.23 -14.37 -6.68
N LEU A 37 -5.15 -14.92 -7.24
CA LEU A 37 -3.84 -14.26 -7.30
C LEU A 37 -3.74 -13.16 -8.36
N GLN A 38 -4.70 -13.03 -9.28
CA GLN A 38 -4.60 -12.04 -10.36
C GLN A 38 -4.48 -10.60 -9.84
N ALA A 39 -5.32 -10.22 -8.87
CA ALA A 39 -5.32 -8.87 -8.31
C ALA A 39 -4.01 -8.55 -7.55
N PRO A 40 -3.53 -9.39 -6.61
CA PRO A 40 -2.23 -9.20 -5.97
C PRO A 40 -1.05 -9.07 -6.95
N LEU A 41 -1.04 -9.88 -8.02
CA LEU A 41 0.03 -9.87 -9.01
C LEU A 41 0.04 -8.56 -9.83
N ARG A 42 -1.14 -8.05 -10.22
CA ARG A 42 -1.26 -6.74 -10.85
C ARG A 42 -0.84 -5.60 -9.92
N ALA A 43 -1.20 -5.67 -8.64
CA ALA A 43 -0.80 -4.66 -7.66
C ALA A 43 0.73 -4.65 -7.43
N LEU A 44 1.35 -5.84 -7.33
CA LEU A 44 2.81 -5.97 -7.22
C LEU A 44 3.52 -5.47 -8.48
N TRP A 45 2.94 -5.70 -9.66
CA TRP A 45 3.45 -5.14 -10.91
C TRP A 45 3.42 -3.61 -10.91
N ASP A 46 2.28 -3.00 -10.59
CA ASP A 46 2.17 -1.54 -10.53
C ASP A 46 3.14 -0.93 -9.51
N ARG A 47 3.31 -1.59 -8.36
CA ARG A 47 4.28 -1.20 -7.36
C ARG A 47 5.72 -1.30 -7.87
N TRP A 48 6.06 -2.34 -8.62
CA TRP A 48 7.39 -2.48 -9.21
C TRP A 48 7.70 -1.35 -10.20
N GLU A 49 6.77 -0.99 -11.09
CA GLU A 49 6.94 0.12 -12.04
C GLU A 49 7.22 1.47 -11.33
N ARG A 50 6.83 1.60 -10.07
CA ARG A 50 7.10 2.76 -9.20
C ARG A 50 8.38 2.63 -8.37
N GLY A 51 9.23 1.65 -8.65
CA GLY A 51 10.47 1.38 -7.92
C GLY A 51 10.28 0.62 -6.60
N GLY A 52 9.14 -0.02 -6.39
CA GLY A 52 8.86 -0.84 -5.23
C GLY A 52 9.20 -2.32 -5.43
N VAL A 53 8.68 -3.15 -4.52
CA VAL A 53 8.92 -4.59 -4.48
C VAL A 53 8.33 -5.29 -5.71
N THR A 54 9.09 -6.25 -6.25
CA THR A 54 8.77 -7.00 -7.46
C THR A 54 7.94 -8.25 -7.21
N VAL A 55 7.29 -8.75 -8.26
CA VAL A 55 6.62 -10.06 -8.26
C VAL A 55 7.61 -11.19 -7.94
N HIS A 56 8.86 -11.10 -8.42
CA HIS A 56 9.91 -12.09 -8.16
C HIS A 56 10.36 -12.11 -6.69
N GLU A 57 10.45 -10.94 -6.05
CA GLU A 57 10.71 -10.86 -4.61
C GLU A 57 9.56 -11.47 -3.80
N ALA A 58 8.31 -11.21 -4.20
CA ALA A 58 7.16 -11.88 -3.59
C ALA A 58 7.19 -13.40 -3.78
N ALA A 59 7.52 -13.89 -4.99
CA ALA A 59 7.67 -15.30 -5.27
C ALA A 59 8.79 -15.94 -4.43
N ALA A 60 9.95 -15.27 -4.32
CA ALA A 60 11.07 -15.73 -3.50
C ALA A 60 10.71 -15.80 -2.01
N GLU A 61 9.99 -14.81 -1.49
CA GLU A 61 9.49 -14.82 -0.12
C GLU A 61 8.49 -15.95 0.13
N VAL A 62 7.54 -16.19 -0.79
CA VAL A 62 6.59 -17.31 -0.70
C VAL A 62 7.30 -18.66 -0.77
N ARG A 63 8.32 -18.80 -1.64
CA ARG A 63 9.15 -20.00 -1.73
C ARG A 63 9.86 -20.30 -0.42
N ALA A 64 10.46 -19.29 0.21
CA ALA A 64 11.13 -19.43 1.50
C ALA A 64 10.16 -19.86 2.62
N ILE A 65 8.89 -19.44 2.56
CA ILE A 65 7.85 -19.94 3.48
C ILE A 65 7.60 -21.44 3.24
N GLY A 66 7.38 -21.84 1.98
CA GLY A 66 7.18 -23.25 1.62
C GLY A 66 8.35 -24.14 2.06
N GLU A 67 9.58 -23.72 1.79
CA GLU A 67 10.80 -24.45 2.20
C GLU A 67 10.91 -24.58 3.73
N ALA A 68 10.59 -23.52 4.48
CA ALA A 68 10.60 -23.56 5.94
C ALA A 68 9.53 -24.50 6.50
N LEU A 69 8.32 -24.52 5.93
CA LEU A 69 7.25 -25.43 6.29
C LEU A 69 7.63 -26.89 5.99
N ALA A 70 8.29 -27.16 4.86
CA ALA A 70 8.77 -28.49 4.51
C ALA A 70 9.87 -29.00 5.44
N ALA A 71 10.77 -28.11 5.86
CA ALA A 71 11.89 -28.46 6.75
C ALA A 71 11.43 -28.80 8.18
N GLY A 72 10.33 -28.19 8.66
CA GLY A 72 9.83 -28.40 10.02
C GLY A 72 10.73 -27.80 11.12
N GLY A 73 10.39 -28.08 12.38
CA GLY A 73 11.19 -27.69 13.54
C GLY A 73 11.43 -26.17 13.66
N SER A 74 12.67 -25.77 13.96
CA SER A 74 13.05 -24.36 14.15
C SER A 74 12.95 -23.51 12.88
N ALA A 75 12.91 -24.12 11.69
CA ALA A 75 12.72 -23.37 10.44
C ALA A 75 11.30 -22.76 10.38
N VAL A 76 10.30 -23.51 10.83
CA VAL A 76 8.90 -23.07 10.92
C VAL A 76 8.74 -21.96 11.95
N GLU A 77 9.47 -22.03 13.07
CA GLU A 77 9.43 -20.98 14.10
C GLU A 77 9.85 -19.61 13.56
N GLY A 78 10.71 -19.58 12.54
CA GLY A 78 11.13 -18.37 11.82
C GLY A 78 10.11 -17.78 10.83
N VAL A 79 9.01 -18.49 10.53
CA VAL A 79 7.89 -17.98 9.71
C VAL A 79 6.94 -17.21 10.60
N PRO A 80 6.54 -15.96 10.27
CA PRO A 80 5.58 -15.20 11.08
C PRO A 80 4.27 -15.93 11.37
N LYS A 81 3.68 -15.64 12.54
CA LYS A 81 2.51 -16.37 13.07
C LYS A 81 1.32 -16.37 12.10
N ASP A 82 1.03 -15.23 11.49
CA ASP A 82 -0.08 -15.06 10.55
C ASP A 82 0.05 -15.96 9.31
N LEU A 83 1.28 -16.15 8.83
CA LEU A 83 1.57 -17.02 7.68
C LEU A 83 1.56 -18.50 8.06
N ARG A 84 1.95 -18.85 9.30
CA ARG A 84 1.78 -20.21 9.84
C ARG A 84 0.31 -20.56 10.03
N GLU A 85 -0.47 -19.65 10.60
CA GLU A 85 -1.91 -19.83 10.77
C GLU A 85 -2.62 -19.96 9.41
N LEU A 86 -2.17 -19.22 8.38
CA LEU A 86 -2.65 -19.43 7.01
C LEU A 86 -2.35 -20.84 6.51
N ALA A 87 -1.11 -21.30 6.69
CA ALA A 87 -0.71 -22.65 6.29
C ALA A 87 -1.60 -23.71 6.97
N GLU A 88 -1.79 -23.62 8.29
CA GLU A 88 -2.64 -24.52 9.07
C GLU A 88 -4.10 -24.57 8.58
N ARG A 89 -4.67 -23.43 8.16
CA ARG A 89 -6.05 -23.39 7.61
C ARG A 89 -6.16 -24.06 6.24
N SER A 90 -5.09 -24.07 5.46
CA SER A 90 -5.10 -24.53 4.06
C SER A 90 -5.18 -26.06 3.89
N GLY A 91 -5.50 -26.81 4.94
CA GLY A 91 -5.58 -28.27 4.96
C GLY A 91 -4.59 -28.89 5.94
N ALA A 92 -4.51 -30.22 5.99
CA ALA A 92 -3.68 -30.95 6.98
C ALA A 92 -2.18 -30.57 6.85
N GLY A 93 -1.77 -29.56 7.63
CA GLY A 93 -0.38 -29.12 7.78
C GLY A 93 0.12 -28.02 6.85
N GLY A 94 -0.74 -27.38 6.04
CA GLY A 94 -0.30 -26.33 5.13
C GLY A 94 0.72 -26.80 4.12
N GLU A 95 0.29 -27.73 3.28
CA GLU A 95 1.13 -28.48 2.34
C GLU A 95 2.17 -27.56 1.69
N PRO A 96 3.46 -27.73 2.02
CA PRO A 96 4.52 -26.84 1.53
C PRO A 96 4.53 -26.65 0.02
N SER A 97 4.11 -27.69 -0.71
CA SER A 97 3.91 -27.71 -2.16
C SER A 97 3.00 -26.57 -2.63
N VAL A 98 1.94 -26.22 -1.90
CA VAL A 98 1.01 -25.14 -2.30
C VAL A 98 1.72 -23.79 -2.34
N PHE A 99 2.60 -23.50 -1.37
CA PHE A 99 3.39 -22.26 -1.38
C PHE A 99 4.41 -22.28 -2.52
N LEU A 100 5.07 -23.42 -2.75
CA LEU A 100 6.03 -23.57 -3.85
C LEU A 100 5.35 -23.42 -5.23
N ASP A 101 4.13 -23.93 -5.38
CA ASP A 101 3.31 -23.77 -6.58
C ASP A 101 2.93 -22.31 -6.81
N ILE A 102 2.50 -21.60 -5.76
CA ILE A 102 2.20 -20.16 -5.85
C ILE A 102 3.43 -19.37 -6.24
N ALA A 103 4.59 -19.66 -5.64
CA ALA A 103 5.84 -19.00 -5.98
C ALA A 103 6.21 -19.21 -7.47
N SER A 104 6.08 -20.44 -7.95
CA SER A 104 6.33 -20.78 -9.36
C SER A 104 5.36 -20.07 -10.31
N TYR A 105 4.07 -20.06 -9.96
CA TYR A 105 3.05 -19.35 -10.71
C TYR A 105 3.32 -17.85 -10.79
N ALA A 106 3.71 -17.22 -9.67
CA ALA A 106 4.03 -15.80 -9.62
C ALA A 106 5.26 -15.45 -10.48
N ASP A 107 6.31 -16.28 -10.47
CA ASP A 107 7.50 -16.09 -11.29
C ASP A 107 7.20 -16.16 -12.81
N GLU A 108 6.25 -17.02 -13.21
CA GLU A 108 5.83 -17.16 -14.60
C GLU A 108 4.80 -16.10 -15.04
N TRP A 109 4.14 -15.45 -14.07
CA TRP A 109 3.03 -14.55 -14.33
C TRP A 109 3.36 -13.36 -15.25
N PRO A 110 4.56 -12.76 -15.30
CA PRO A 110 4.86 -11.69 -16.27
C PRO A 110 4.60 -12.08 -17.73
N ALA A 111 4.59 -13.37 -18.06
CA ALA A 111 4.19 -13.84 -19.38
C ALA A 111 2.71 -13.51 -19.66
N GLY A 112 2.45 -12.70 -20.69
CA GLY A 112 1.09 -12.30 -21.09
C GLY A 112 0.50 -11.14 -20.28
N LEU A 113 1.31 -10.50 -19.43
CA LEU A 113 0.91 -9.40 -18.55
C LEU A 113 0.06 -8.32 -19.24
N TYR A 114 0.55 -7.73 -20.33
CA TYR A 114 -0.11 -6.57 -20.95
C TYR A 114 -1.52 -6.90 -21.42
N ALA A 115 -1.76 -8.13 -21.90
CA ALA A 115 -3.09 -8.58 -22.27
C ALA A 115 -4.00 -8.68 -21.04
N ARG A 116 -3.49 -9.21 -19.92
CA ARG A 116 -4.23 -9.28 -18.65
C ARG A 116 -4.57 -7.87 -18.13
N LEU A 117 -3.59 -6.97 -18.09
CA LEU A 117 -3.79 -5.57 -17.67
C LEU A 117 -4.81 -4.84 -18.55
N GLY A 118 -4.73 -4.99 -19.87
CA GLY A 118 -5.64 -4.31 -20.80
C GLY A 118 -7.09 -4.80 -20.75
N SER A 119 -7.33 -5.98 -20.17
CA SER A 119 -8.65 -6.63 -20.12
C SER A 119 -9.36 -6.53 -18.77
N THR A 120 -8.71 -5.99 -17.73
CA THR A 120 -9.23 -6.05 -16.36
C THR A 120 -9.37 -4.67 -15.74
N VAL A 121 -10.49 -4.44 -15.07
CA VAL A 121 -10.71 -3.26 -14.22
C VAL A 121 -10.08 -3.53 -12.85
N PRO A 122 -9.23 -2.63 -12.33
CA PRO A 122 -8.67 -2.78 -10.99
C PRO A 122 -9.75 -2.86 -9.91
N THR A 123 -9.56 -3.75 -8.93
CA THR A 123 -10.40 -3.82 -7.74
C THR A 123 -10.15 -2.64 -6.81
N VAL A 124 -11.07 -2.38 -5.86
CA VAL A 124 -10.89 -1.38 -4.80
C VAL A 124 -9.58 -1.61 -4.04
N TRP A 125 -9.28 -2.86 -3.69
CA TRP A 125 -8.07 -3.20 -2.98
C TRP A 125 -6.80 -2.90 -3.80
N GLU A 126 -6.79 -3.24 -5.09
CA GLU A 126 -5.67 -2.91 -5.99
C GLU A 126 -5.45 -1.40 -6.11
N LEU A 127 -6.53 -0.64 -6.24
CA LEU A 127 -6.47 0.82 -6.29
C LEU A 127 -6.01 1.39 -4.94
N GLY A 128 -6.44 0.82 -3.82
CA GLY A 128 -6.03 1.26 -2.48
C GLY A 128 -4.51 1.18 -2.28
N LEU A 129 -3.87 0.18 -2.88
CA LEU A 129 -2.41 0.04 -2.86
C LEU A 129 -1.65 1.09 -3.69
N ARG A 130 -2.33 1.84 -4.56
CA ARG A 130 -1.73 2.96 -5.32
C ARG A 130 -1.60 4.24 -4.50
N PHE A 131 -2.39 4.38 -3.43
CA PHE A 131 -2.50 5.61 -2.66
C PHE A 131 -2.09 5.42 -1.18
N PRO A 132 -0.94 4.80 -0.87
CA PRO A 132 -0.57 4.51 0.52
C PRO A 132 -0.36 5.77 1.36
N GLN A 133 0.25 6.83 0.81
CA GLN A 133 0.52 8.06 1.56
C GLN A 133 -0.76 8.87 1.77
N LEU A 134 -1.59 8.96 0.74
CA LEU A 134 -2.88 9.64 0.79
C LEU A 134 -3.83 8.93 1.75
N THR A 135 -3.91 7.60 1.69
CA THR A 135 -4.71 6.80 2.62
C THR A 135 -4.25 7.00 4.06
N GLN A 136 -2.92 7.01 4.30
CA GLN A 136 -2.37 7.24 5.63
C GLN A 136 -2.72 8.64 6.15
N MET A 137 -2.49 9.68 5.35
CA MET A 137 -2.79 11.06 5.74
C MET A 137 -4.28 11.25 6.01
N LEU A 138 -5.14 10.73 5.13
CA LEU A 138 -6.59 10.76 5.31
C LEU A 138 -7.04 10.00 6.57
N SER A 139 -6.40 8.89 6.89
CA SER A 139 -6.71 8.13 8.11
C SER A 139 -6.33 8.92 9.37
N LEU A 140 -5.23 9.66 9.36
CA LEU A 140 -4.84 10.55 10.46
C LEU A 140 -5.77 11.76 10.57
N TYR A 141 -6.38 12.18 9.46
CA TYR A 141 -7.24 13.34 9.42
C TYR A 141 -8.70 13.02 9.78
N PHE A 142 -9.27 11.98 9.17
CA PHE A 142 -10.69 11.58 9.28
C PHE A 142 -10.93 10.31 10.10
N GLY A 143 -9.87 9.63 10.57
CA GLY A 143 -10.00 8.43 11.38
C GLY A 143 -10.74 8.66 12.70
N GLN A 144 -10.96 7.58 13.45
CA GLN A 144 -11.70 7.64 14.72
C GLN A 144 -11.07 8.60 15.75
N ASP A 145 -9.75 8.76 15.70
CA ASP A 145 -8.97 9.71 16.50
C ASP A 145 -8.36 10.80 15.59
N GLY A 146 -9.07 11.15 14.52
CA GLY A 146 -8.57 12.06 13.49
C GLY A 146 -8.70 13.53 13.88
N ILE A 147 -7.80 14.36 13.34
CA ILE A 147 -7.74 15.82 13.57
C ILE A 147 -9.12 16.49 13.41
N ALA A 148 -9.89 16.09 12.38
CA ALA A 148 -11.20 16.67 12.09
C ALA A 148 -12.27 16.40 13.17
N LEU A 149 -12.08 15.37 14.00
CA LEU A 149 -13.00 15.03 15.10
C LEU A 149 -12.57 15.65 16.43
N GLU A 150 -11.27 15.88 16.64
CA GLU A 150 -10.73 16.42 17.89
C GLU A 150 -10.94 17.93 18.02
N ASP A 151 -10.82 18.68 16.92
CA ASP A 151 -11.00 20.14 16.91
C ASP A 151 -11.93 20.57 15.75
N PRO A 152 -13.26 20.66 15.98
CA PRO A 152 -14.22 20.98 14.93
C PRO A 152 -14.16 22.43 14.44
N ASP A 153 -13.45 23.31 15.16
CA ASP A 153 -13.29 24.72 14.78
C ASP A 153 -12.10 24.92 13.83
N LEU A 154 -11.29 23.88 13.63
CA LEU A 154 -10.08 23.90 12.83
C LEU A 154 -10.41 23.81 11.32
N THR A 155 -9.87 24.74 10.53
CA THR A 155 -10.08 24.72 9.08
C THR A 155 -9.26 23.61 8.40
N ASP A 156 -9.65 23.17 7.20
CA ASP A 156 -8.88 22.13 6.50
C ASP A 156 -7.43 22.51 6.23
N VAL A 157 -7.18 23.79 5.96
CA VAL A 157 -5.81 24.30 5.78
C VAL A 157 -5.00 24.17 7.06
N GLU A 158 -5.58 24.52 8.21
CA GLU A 158 -4.92 24.38 9.51
C GLU A 158 -4.68 22.90 9.82
N GLY A 159 -5.61 22.02 9.47
CA GLY A 159 -5.51 20.60 9.80
C GLY A 159 -4.49 19.88 8.91
N ILE A 160 -4.45 20.19 7.61
CA ILE A 160 -3.33 19.80 6.73
C ILE A 160 -2.02 20.38 7.28
N GLY A 161 -2.05 21.61 7.79
CA GLY A 161 -0.92 22.27 8.46
C GLY A 161 -0.35 21.50 9.66
N LEU A 162 -1.18 20.80 10.43
CA LEU A 162 -0.73 19.93 11.51
C LEU A 162 0.07 18.72 11.00
N PHE A 163 -0.40 18.06 9.94
CA PHE A 163 0.36 16.99 9.29
C PHE A 163 1.70 17.48 8.73
N VAL A 164 1.70 18.69 8.14
CA VAL A 164 2.93 19.35 7.68
C VAL A 164 3.87 19.63 8.84
N ALA A 165 3.37 20.15 9.96
CA ALA A 165 4.17 20.44 11.15
C ALA A 165 4.80 19.17 11.74
N GLU A 166 4.07 18.05 11.76
CA GLU A 166 4.60 16.75 12.16
C GLU A 166 5.75 16.31 11.25
N CYS A 167 5.54 16.36 9.93
CA CYS A 167 6.58 16.01 8.96
C CYS A 167 7.81 16.92 9.09
N HIS A 168 7.59 18.22 9.32
CA HIS A 168 8.65 19.22 9.44
C HIS A 168 9.47 19.03 10.71
N GLY A 169 8.82 18.83 11.86
CA GLY A 169 9.50 18.54 13.13
C GLY A 169 10.36 17.26 13.08
N GLY A 170 9.95 16.30 12.25
CA GLY A 170 10.74 15.08 11.98
C GLY A 170 11.82 15.23 10.91
N GLY A 171 11.91 16.35 10.20
CA GLY A 171 12.82 16.51 9.05
C GLY A 171 12.47 15.61 7.86
N LEU A 172 11.19 15.24 7.71
CA LEU A 172 10.72 14.26 6.72
C LEU A 172 9.98 14.89 5.54
N CYS A 173 9.85 16.22 5.48
CA CYS A 173 9.05 16.90 4.46
C CYS A 173 9.42 16.49 3.03
N GLN A 174 10.72 16.47 2.71
CA GLN A 174 11.22 16.11 1.37
C GLN A 174 10.94 14.65 0.98
N TRP A 175 10.71 13.78 1.96
CA TRP A 175 10.48 12.35 1.76
C TRP A 175 9.00 11.97 1.79
N ARG A 176 8.18 12.69 2.57
CA ARG A 176 6.75 12.35 2.77
C ARG A 176 5.80 13.21 1.95
N LEU A 177 6.09 14.49 1.75
CA LEU A 177 5.14 15.40 1.10
C LEU A 177 5.08 15.21 -0.43
N PRO A 178 6.20 15.11 -1.18
CA PRO A 178 6.12 14.96 -2.63
C PRO A 178 5.38 13.70 -3.11
N PRO A 179 5.56 12.51 -2.51
CA PRO A 179 4.75 11.34 -2.87
C PRO A 179 3.26 11.55 -2.63
N LEU A 180 2.87 12.21 -1.54
CA LEU A 180 1.47 12.53 -1.25
C LEU A 180 0.88 13.48 -2.30
N VAL A 181 1.63 14.49 -2.74
CA VAL A 181 1.23 15.36 -3.85
C VAL A 181 0.98 14.55 -5.13
N ALA A 182 1.89 13.63 -5.46
CA ALA A 182 1.78 12.79 -6.64
C ALA A 182 0.54 11.86 -6.58
N GLU A 183 0.27 11.27 -5.42
CA GLU A 183 -0.90 10.41 -5.22
C GLU A 183 -2.23 11.18 -5.35
N CYS A 184 -2.29 12.43 -4.90
CA CYS A 184 -3.48 13.29 -5.11
C CYS A 184 -3.72 13.57 -6.60
N ALA A 185 -2.66 13.94 -7.33
CA ALA A 185 -2.75 14.18 -8.77
C ALA A 185 -3.14 12.92 -9.55
N GLU A 186 -2.61 11.76 -9.13
CA GLU A 186 -2.99 10.48 -9.73
C GLU A 186 -4.46 10.13 -9.45
N ALA A 187 -4.95 10.35 -8.24
CA ALA A 187 -6.36 10.11 -7.91
C ALA A 187 -7.28 10.95 -8.82
N LEU A 188 -6.98 12.25 -8.98
CA LEU A 188 -7.72 13.13 -9.89
C LEU A 188 -7.66 12.69 -11.35
N ALA A 189 -6.59 12.00 -11.78
CA ALA A 189 -6.45 11.49 -13.13
C ALA A 189 -7.17 10.14 -13.37
N LEU A 190 -7.26 9.30 -12.32
CA LEU A 190 -7.85 7.95 -12.42
C LEU A 190 -9.37 7.95 -12.23
N PHE A 191 -9.90 8.81 -11.37
CA PHE A 191 -11.33 8.84 -11.08
C PHE A 191 -12.05 9.85 -11.99
N PRO A 192 -13.12 9.44 -12.69
CA PRO A 192 -13.73 10.25 -13.73
C PRO A 192 -14.55 11.43 -13.20
N ASP A 193 -15.02 11.36 -11.95
CA ASP A 193 -15.87 12.37 -11.34
C ASP A 193 -15.86 12.29 -9.80
N GLU A 194 -16.52 13.27 -9.19
CA GLU A 194 -16.69 13.41 -7.74
C GLU A 194 -17.42 12.22 -7.08
N GLY A 195 -18.38 11.61 -7.79
CA GLY A 195 -19.10 10.44 -7.28
C GLY A 195 -18.19 9.21 -7.17
N ALA A 196 -17.31 9.01 -8.14
CA ALA A 196 -16.31 7.95 -8.12
C ALA A 196 -15.26 8.15 -7.02
N LEU A 197 -14.76 9.39 -6.86
CA LEU A 197 -13.85 9.76 -5.76
C LEU A 197 -14.50 9.51 -4.40
N SER A 198 -15.72 10.01 -4.19
CA SER A 198 -16.44 9.87 -2.93
C SER A 198 -16.74 8.42 -2.60
N ARG A 199 -17.21 7.64 -3.57
CA ARG A 199 -17.40 6.20 -3.38
C ARG A 199 -16.10 5.53 -2.97
N PHE A 200 -15.00 5.80 -3.67
CA PHE A 200 -13.75 5.12 -3.39
C PHE A 200 -13.17 5.49 -2.02
N PHE A 201 -12.92 6.78 -1.75
CA PHE A 201 -12.24 7.19 -0.52
C PHE A 201 -13.16 7.18 0.70
N ALA A 202 -14.39 7.69 0.61
CA ALA A 202 -15.27 7.79 1.77
C ALA A 202 -15.94 6.45 2.12
N VAL A 203 -16.43 5.72 1.11
CA VAL A 203 -17.24 4.52 1.34
C VAL A 203 -16.38 3.26 1.36
N GLU A 204 -15.63 3.01 0.28
CA GLU A 204 -14.92 1.73 0.11
C GLU A 204 -13.66 1.67 1.00
N LEU A 205 -12.92 2.78 1.16
CA LEU A 205 -11.80 2.87 2.09
C LEU A 205 -12.21 3.33 3.51
N GLY A 206 -13.44 3.82 3.68
CA GLY A 206 -13.94 4.27 4.98
C GLY A 206 -13.26 5.52 5.54
N LEU A 207 -12.65 6.35 4.69
CA LEU A 207 -11.81 7.49 5.10
C LEU A 207 -12.61 8.78 5.38
N GLY A 208 -13.89 8.66 5.76
CA GLY A 208 -14.75 9.80 6.09
C GLY A 208 -14.95 10.79 4.94
N SER A 209 -15.56 11.94 5.23
CA SER A 209 -15.63 13.09 4.32
C SER A 209 -15.49 14.36 5.14
N GLY A 210 -14.61 15.27 4.73
CA GLY A 210 -14.34 16.50 5.47
C GLY A 210 -15.41 17.59 5.38
N SER A 211 -15.07 18.76 5.91
CA SER A 211 -15.90 19.96 5.93
C SER A 211 -16.00 20.65 4.56
N GLN A 212 -15.18 20.26 3.58
CA GLN A 212 -15.31 20.70 2.18
C GLN A 212 -16.51 20.09 1.46
N GLU A 213 -17.05 20.84 0.49
CA GLU A 213 -18.19 20.42 -0.33
C GLU A 213 -17.86 19.27 -1.31
N SER A 214 -16.57 18.99 -1.60
CA SER A 214 -16.16 17.94 -2.56
C SER A 214 -14.73 17.39 -2.34
N TRP A 215 -14.51 16.12 -2.71
CA TRP A 215 -13.20 15.45 -2.78
C TRP A 215 -12.25 16.10 -3.77
N THR A 216 -12.76 16.57 -4.90
CA THR A 216 -11.94 17.27 -5.90
C THR A 216 -11.29 18.50 -5.29
N THR A 217 -12.05 19.28 -4.52
CA THR A 217 -11.51 20.43 -3.77
C THR A 217 -10.43 19.98 -2.79
N TRP A 218 -10.70 18.92 -2.01
CA TRP A 218 -9.77 18.44 -0.99
C TRP A 218 -8.46 17.90 -1.58
N LEU A 219 -8.54 17.10 -2.64
CA LEU A 219 -7.39 16.57 -3.38
C LEU A 219 -6.61 17.64 -4.16
N THR A 220 -7.15 18.84 -4.32
CA THR A 220 -6.43 20.00 -4.85
C THR A 220 -5.79 20.80 -3.71
N LEU A 221 -6.52 20.98 -2.60
CA LEU A 221 -6.07 21.72 -1.43
C LEU A 221 -4.80 21.14 -0.80
N ILE A 222 -4.70 19.80 -0.73
CA ILE A 222 -3.50 19.14 -0.20
C ILE A 222 -2.27 19.51 -1.04
N PRO A 223 -2.18 19.20 -2.36
CA PRO A 223 -1.07 19.62 -3.21
C PRO A 223 -0.64 21.07 -3.04
N ASP A 224 -1.60 22.00 -3.04
CA ASP A 224 -1.31 23.43 -2.92
C ASP A 224 -0.64 23.74 -1.59
N THR A 225 -1.23 23.28 -0.49
CA THR A 225 -0.70 23.50 0.87
C THR A 225 0.70 22.89 1.04
N LEU A 226 0.89 21.65 0.58
CA LEU A 226 2.17 20.94 0.70
C LEU A 226 3.25 21.57 -0.17
N THR A 227 2.90 21.96 -1.40
CA THR A 227 3.84 22.58 -2.35
C THR A 227 4.27 23.96 -1.86
N ASP A 228 3.35 24.74 -1.31
CA ASP A 228 3.67 26.05 -0.74
C ASP A 228 4.60 25.92 0.47
N HIS A 229 4.37 24.94 1.36
CA HIS A 229 5.31 24.64 2.44
C HIS A 229 6.70 24.26 1.90
N LEU A 230 6.77 23.30 0.96
CA LEU A 230 8.04 22.85 0.39
C LEU A 230 8.82 24.02 -0.25
N ARG A 231 8.15 24.87 -1.02
CA ARG A 231 8.79 26.03 -1.65
C ARG A 231 9.27 27.06 -0.64
N ARG A 232 8.50 27.31 0.42
CA ARG A 232 8.77 28.34 1.41
C ARG A 232 9.88 27.96 2.38
N GLU A 233 9.87 26.71 2.87
CA GLU A 233 10.78 26.25 3.93
C GLU A 233 12.01 25.51 3.37
N HIS A 234 11.81 24.67 2.34
CA HIS A 234 12.87 23.83 1.77
C HIS A 234 13.53 24.44 0.53
N GLY A 235 12.90 25.47 -0.06
CA GLY A 235 13.38 26.13 -1.28
C GLY A 235 13.45 25.21 -2.50
N PRO A 236 13.91 25.70 -3.66
CA PRO A 236 14.33 24.79 -4.73
C PRO A 236 15.48 23.92 -4.22
N ILE A 237 15.40 22.60 -4.40
CA ILE A 237 16.50 21.70 -4.09
C ILE A 237 17.72 22.21 -4.87
N ALA A 238 18.69 22.80 -4.16
CA ALA A 238 19.98 23.14 -4.71
C ALA A 238 20.73 21.81 -4.89
N TRP A 239 20.44 21.09 -5.98
CA TRP A 239 21.16 19.87 -6.29
C TRP A 239 22.59 20.23 -6.68
N THR A 240 23.50 20.17 -5.70
CA THR A 240 24.91 20.52 -5.85
C THR A 240 25.75 19.41 -6.51
N GLY A 241 25.10 18.36 -7.03
CA GLY A 241 25.78 17.18 -7.56
C GLY A 241 26.62 16.43 -6.51
N GLY A 242 26.23 16.47 -5.24
CA GLY A 242 26.94 15.80 -4.14
C GLY A 242 28.11 16.59 -3.55
N ARG A 243 28.21 17.90 -3.83
CA ARG A 243 29.13 18.81 -3.15
C ARG A 243 28.40 19.45 -1.99
N GLU A 244 28.81 19.17 -0.76
CA GLU A 244 28.14 19.73 0.42
C GLU A 244 28.19 21.27 0.40
N GLU A 245 27.01 21.88 0.38
CA GLU A 245 26.63 22.93 1.33
C GLU A 245 25.10 22.82 1.59
N PRO A 246 24.65 22.60 2.84
CA PRO A 246 23.27 22.88 3.26
C PRO A 246 23.22 24.28 3.96
N THR A 247 22.08 24.96 4.17
CA THR A 247 20.78 24.48 4.66
C THR A 247 19.71 25.59 4.53
N PRO A 248 18.44 25.28 4.21
CA PRO A 248 17.36 25.57 5.17
C PRO A 248 16.37 24.40 5.39
N CYS A 249 15.58 24.54 6.46
CA CYS A 249 14.85 23.52 7.26
C CYS A 249 13.65 22.83 6.61
#